data_AF-A0A0A8TIZ1-F1
#
_entry.id   AF-A0A0A8TIZ1-F1
#
_cell.length_a   1.000
_cell.length_b   1.000
_cell.length_c   1.000
_cell.angle_alpha   90.00
_cell.angle_beta   90.00
_cell.angle_gamma   90.00
#
_symmetry.space_group_name_H-M   'P 1'
#
loop_
_entity.id
_entity.type
_entity.pdbx_description
1 polymer ?
#
loop_
_entity_poly.entity_id
_entity_poly.type
_entity_poly.pdbx_seq_one_letter_code
_entity_poly.pdbx_strand_id
1 'polypeptide(L)'
;MHTSWNRTVIQQQKFVASYSGGKDSSLALYHALQTGEAIVLIVMLEEQGLKSRSHAMPLDIIDAQAELIGLPILKASATWNDYEQQFLSLLKQAKRLGAETLVTGDIDLIQHAQWNQSMCDQSQLNLVMPLWQKPRLDIVSEFIELGFVSIIVTINLNLGMRVEDLGQTLTVEFVKELIERGIDPCGEAGEFHTTLIDGPIFKAPLLLDKGDILYHENYAFLALQLKQNHLEG
;
A
#
# COMPACT_ATOMS: atom_id res chain seq x y z
N MET A 1 -24.83 15.47 -7.01
CA MET A 1 -23.89 15.63 -5.87
C MET A 1 -22.50 15.61 -6.47
N HIS A 2 -21.76 16.72 -6.42
CA HIS A 2 -20.36 16.72 -6.84
C HIS A 2 -19.57 15.94 -5.80
N THR A 3 -19.19 14.71 -6.11
CA THR A 3 -18.31 13.91 -5.26
C THR A 3 -16.91 14.51 -5.34
N SER A 4 -16.46 15.11 -4.24
CA SER A 4 -15.19 15.85 -4.11
C SER A 4 -13.94 14.98 -4.29
N TRP A 5 -14.10 13.65 -4.33
CA TRP A 5 -13.02 12.68 -4.44
C TRP A 5 -12.61 12.33 -5.89
N ASN A 6 -13.10 13.07 -6.89
CA ASN A 6 -12.67 12.89 -8.29
C ASN A 6 -11.27 13.47 -8.59
N ARG A 7 -10.53 13.93 -7.58
CA ARG A 7 -9.17 14.45 -7.77
C ARG A 7 -8.19 13.28 -7.82
N THR A 8 -7.55 13.12 -8.97
CA THR A 8 -6.53 12.08 -9.22
C THR A 8 -5.12 12.64 -9.28
N VAL A 9 -4.96 13.96 -9.29
CA VAL A 9 -3.66 14.63 -9.40
C VAL A 9 -3.49 15.61 -8.25
N ILE A 10 -2.33 15.55 -7.61
CA ILE A 10 -1.93 16.53 -6.61
C ILE A 10 -1.37 17.79 -7.30
N GLN A 11 -1.70 18.97 -6.78
CA GLN A 11 -1.35 20.25 -7.42
C GLN A 11 -0.41 21.08 -6.53
N GLN A 12 0.87 20.71 -6.46
CA GLN A 12 1.91 21.37 -5.65
C GLN A 12 1.59 21.44 -4.14
N GLN A 13 0.71 20.56 -3.67
CA GLN A 13 0.30 20.51 -2.26
C GLN A 13 1.26 19.64 -1.45
N LYS A 14 1.37 19.97 -0.17
CA LYS A 14 1.98 19.10 0.83
C LYS A 14 1.03 17.98 1.17
N PHE A 15 1.48 16.73 1.19
CA PHE A 15 0.60 15.59 1.42
C PHE A 15 1.12 14.58 2.43
N VAL A 16 0.16 13.83 2.98
CA VAL A 16 0.38 12.59 3.70
C VAL A 16 -0.12 11.44 2.85
N ALA A 17 0.63 10.34 2.80
CA ALA A 17 0.23 9.15 2.05
C ALA A 17 -0.18 8.03 2.99
N SER A 18 -1.35 7.42 2.76
CA SER A 18 -1.70 6.12 3.33
C SER A 18 -0.90 5.04 2.59
N TYR A 19 0.13 4.50 3.23
CA TYR A 19 1.16 3.70 2.57
C TYR A 19 1.23 2.28 3.11
N SER A 20 0.51 1.35 2.49
CA SER A 20 0.44 -0.03 3.00
C SER A 20 1.70 -0.88 2.74
N GLY A 21 2.68 -0.36 1.99
CA GLY A 21 3.89 -1.08 1.60
C GLY A 21 3.73 -2.00 0.37
N GLY A 22 2.55 -2.03 -0.23
CA GLY A 22 2.23 -2.84 -1.40
C GLY A 22 2.26 -2.07 -2.73
N LYS A 23 1.81 -2.75 -3.79
CA LYS A 23 1.74 -2.25 -5.17
C LYS A 23 1.02 -0.91 -5.31
N ASP A 24 -0.25 -0.86 -4.90
CA ASP A 24 -1.13 0.26 -5.25
C ASP A 24 -0.79 1.52 -4.47
N SER A 25 -0.50 1.38 -3.18
CA SER A 25 -0.04 2.50 -2.35
C SER A 25 1.31 3.06 -2.83
N SER A 26 2.20 2.21 -3.37
CA SER A 26 3.47 2.65 -3.95
C SER A 26 3.30 3.39 -5.28
N LEU A 27 2.43 2.91 -6.16
CA LEU A 27 2.15 3.63 -7.42
C LEU A 27 1.43 4.95 -7.18
N ALA A 28 0.47 4.98 -6.24
CA ALA A 28 -0.21 6.21 -5.83
C ALA A 28 0.78 7.23 -5.24
N LEU A 29 1.70 6.79 -4.38
CA LEU A 29 2.76 7.64 -3.84
C LEU A 29 3.65 8.18 -4.96
N TYR A 30 4.07 7.34 -5.91
CA TYR A 30 4.88 7.76 -7.05
C TYR A 30 4.22 8.86 -7.87
N HIS A 31 2.93 8.71 -8.20
CA HIS A 31 2.18 9.75 -8.90
C HIS A 31 2.10 11.05 -8.11
N ALA A 32 1.86 10.97 -6.80
CA ALA A 32 1.79 12.15 -5.97
C ALA A 32 3.16 12.87 -5.83
N LEU A 33 4.26 12.12 -5.81
CA LEU A 33 5.61 12.68 -5.75
C LEU A 33 5.98 13.47 -7.02
N GLN A 34 5.35 13.20 -8.17
CA GLN A 34 5.67 13.94 -9.41
C GLN A 34 5.27 15.42 -9.35
N THR A 35 4.24 15.75 -8.58
CA THR A 35 3.66 17.10 -8.58
C THR A 35 3.34 17.63 -7.19
N GLY A 36 3.76 16.95 -6.13
CA GLY A 36 3.51 17.33 -4.74
C GLY A 36 4.71 17.07 -3.82
N GLU A 37 4.58 17.51 -2.57
CA GLU A 37 5.61 17.36 -1.54
C GLU A 37 5.12 16.38 -0.46
N ALA A 38 5.69 15.18 -0.40
CA ALA A 38 5.35 14.22 0.65
C ALA A 38 5.92 14.67 1.99
N ILE A 39 5.07 14.80 3.00
CA ILE A 39 5.45 15.18 4.36
C ILE A 39 5.73 13.95 5.21
N VAL A 40 4.86 12.94 5.12
CA VAL A 40 4.92 11.75 5.97
C VAL A 40 4.10 10.60 5.37
N LEU A 41 4.50 9.37 5.68
CA LEU A 41 3.73 8.16 5.41
C LEU A 41 2.87 7.79 6.63
N ILE A 42 1.72 7.17 6.41
CA ILE A 42 0.86 6.61 7.46
C ILE A 42 0.70 5.11 7.24
N VAL A 43 0.88 4.33 8.31
CA VAL A 43 0.59 2.89 8.32
C VAL A 43 -0.28 2.51 9.51
N MET A 44 -1.32 1.73 9.24
CA MET A 44 -2.15 1.11 10.26
C MET A 44 -1.64 -0.31 10.55
N LEU A 45 -1.35 -0.55 11.82
CA LEU A 45 -0.87 -1.84 12.32
C LEU A 45 -2.04 -2.66 12.87
N GLU A 46 -1.82 -3.96 13.00
CA GLU A 46 -2.72 -4.82 13.76
C GLU A 46 -2.70 -4.46 15.26
N GLU A 47 -3.58 -5.06 16.05
CA GLU A 47 -3.84 -4.70 17.45
C GLU A 47 -2.61 -4.81 18.36
N GLN A 48 -1.79 -5.83 18.18
CA GLN A 48 -0.53 -6.02 18.90
C GLN A 48 0.61 -5.13 18.36
N GLY A 49 0.40 -4.44 17.24
CA GLY A 49 1.35 -3.49 16.67
C GLY A 49 2.59 -4.13 16.05
N LEU A 50 2.60 -5.44 15.81
CA LEU A 50 3.76 -6.18 15.29
C LEU A 50 3.82 -6.18 13.77
N LYS A 51 2.67 -6.03 13.11
CA LYS A 51 2.54 -6.13 11.64
C LYS A 51 1.59 -5.09 11.07
N SER A 52 1.73 -4.76 9.78
CA SER A 52 0.70 -4.02 9.04
C SER A 52 -0.61 -4.82 9.04
N ARG A 53 -1.74 -4.14 9.20
CA ARG A 53 -3.05 -4.81 9.23
C ARG A 53 -3.42 -5.48 7.90
N SER A 54 -3.06 -4.88 6.76
CA SER A 54 -3.50 -5.37 5.44
C SER A 54 -2.52 -6.35 4.78
N HIS A 55 -1.21 -6.17 4.97
CA HIS A 55 -0.18 -6.97 4.28
C HIS A 55 0.56 -7.96 5.19
N ALA A 56 0.19 -8.02 6.48
CA ALA A 56 0.91 -8.77 7.52
C ALA A 56 2.43 -8.51 7.56
N MET A 57 2.85 -7.33 7.07
CA MET A 57 4.25 -6.92 6.96
C MET A 57 4.83 -6.58 8.34
N PRO A 58 5.96 -7.18 8.75
CA PRO A 58 6.70 -6.81 9.95
C PRO A 58 7.11 -5.34 10.03
N LEU A 59 7.23 -4.79 11.25
CA LEU A 59 7.60 -3.40 11.48
C LEU A 59 8.95 -2.98 10.89
N ASP A 60 9.96 -3.84 11.00
CA ASP A 60 11.31 -3.59 10.49
C ASP A 60 11.32 -3.44 8.96
N ILE A 61 10.51 -4.22 8.25
CA ILE A 61 10.32 -4.09 6.81
C ILE A 61 9.59 -2.79 6.46
N ILE A 62 8.55 -2.42 7.21
CA ILE A 62 7.82 -1.15 7.02
C ILE A 62 8.77 0.05 7.22
N ASP A 63 9.61 0.01 8.27
CA ASP A 63 10.60 1.06 8.55
C ASP A 63 11.65 1.13 7.45
N ALA A 64 12.17 -0.01 7.00
CA ALA A 64 13.13 -0.08 5.91
C ALA A 64 12.55 0.50 4.61
N GLN A 65 11.29 0.19 4.26
CA GLN A 65 10.64 0.83 3.10
C GLN A 65 10.59 2.35 3.25
N ALA A 66 10.18 2.87 4.41
CA ALA A 66 10.11 4.31 4.65
C ALA A 66 11.50 4.99 4.55
N GLU A 67 12.54 4.36 5.08
CA GLU A 67 13.93 4.82 4.99
C GLU A 67 14.44 4.87 3.55
N LEU A 68 14.19 3.80 2.77
CA LEU A 68 14.54 3.72 1.35
C LEU A 68 13.80 4.75 0.51
N ILE A 69 12.55 5.06 0.84
CA ILE A 69 11.80 6.17 0.23
C ILE A 69 12.38 7.52 0.67
N GLY A 70 12.93 7.60 1.88
CA GLY A 70 13.44 8.83 2.48
C GLY A 70 12.34 9.70 3.07
N LEU A 71 11.26 9.08 3.57
CA LEU A 71 10.15 9.78 4.21
C LEU A 71 9.96 9.30 5.66
N PRO A 72 9.57 10.20 6.59
CA PRO A 72 9.15 9.77 7.91
C PRO A 72 7.85 8.96 7.82
N ILE A 73 7.61 8.13 8.83
CA ILE A 73 6.43 7.27 8.92
C ILE A 73 5.75 7.41 10.28
N LEU A 74 4.44 7.63 10.26
CA LEU A 74 3.58 7.57 11.44
C LEU A 74 2.84 6.25 11.45
N LYS A 75 2.74 5.64 12.63
CA LYS A 75 2.10 4.34 12.80
C LYS A 75 1.14 4.37 13.97
N ALA A 76 0.04 3.63 13.86
CA ALA A 76 -0.84 3.34 14.98
C ALA A 76 -1.31 1.89 14.90
N SER A 77 -1.26 1.21 16.03
CA SER A 77 -1.99 -0.05 16.24
C SER A 77 -3.45 0.27 16.51
N ALA A 78 -4.34 -0.53 15.94
CA ALA A 78 -5.76 -0.42 16.19
C ALA A 78 -6.40 -1.80 16.18
N THR A 79 -7.45 -1.98 16.97
CA THR A 79 -8.49 -3.00 16.78
C THR A 79 -9.41 -2.59 15.62
N TRP A 80 -10.37 -3.46 15.26
CA TRP A 80 -11.43 -3.05 14.33
C TRP A 80 -12.36 -1.97 14.90
N ASN A 81 -12.52 -1.90 16.23
CA ASN A 81 -13.44 -0.97 16.87
C ASN A 81 -12.90 0.46 16.97
N ASP A 82 -11.58 0.63 17.02
CA ASP A 82 -10.93 1.95 17.16
C ASP A 82 -10.10 2.35 15.93
N TYR A 83 -10.11 1.55 14.85
CA TYR A 83 -9.40 1.83 13.60
C TYR A 83 -9.62 3.26 13.09
N GLU A 84 -10.88 3.67 13.01
CA GLU A 84 -11.26 5.01 12.54
C GLU A 84 -10.64 6.11 13.40
N GLN A 85 -10.73 5.96 14.73
CA GLN A 85 -10.20 6.94 15.68
C GLN A 85 -8.67 7.06 15.58
N GLN A 86 -7.98 5.93 15.47
CA GLN A 86 -6.52 5.89 15.35
C GLN A 86 -6.06 6.49 14.02
N PHE A 87 -6.71 6.13 12.92
CA PHE A 87 -6.39 6.70 11.61
C PHE A 87 -6.63 8.21 11.59
N LEU A 88 -7.75 8.69 12.14
CA LEU A 88 -8.03 10.11 12.27
C LEU A 88 -7.00 10.84 13.14
N SER A 89 -6.48 10.19 14.19
CA SER A 89 -5.37 10.73 15.00
C SER A 89 -4.11 10.93 14.18
N LEU A 90 -3.74 9.96 13.34
CA LEU A 90 -2.58 10.07 12.45
C LEU A 90 -2.77 11.18 11.40
N LEU A 91 -3.95 11.30 10.80
CA LEU A 91 -4.26 12.40 9.87
C LEU A 91 -4.14 13.78 10.53
N LYS A 92 -4.65 13.91 11.77
CA LYS A 92 -4.52 15.17 12.54
C LYS A 92 -3.07 15.47 12.91
N GLN A 93 -2.24 14.45 13.16
CA GLN A 93 -0.81 14.63 13.37
C GLN A 93 -0.11 15.09 12.07
N ALA A 94 -0.39 14.42 10.95
CA ALA A 94 0.15 14.79 9.64
C ALA A 94 -0.25 16.22 9.24
N LYS A 95 -1.49 16.64 9.53
CA LYS A 95 -1.93 18.02 9.33
C LYS A 95 -1.12 19.03 10.15
N ARG A 96 -0.78 18.72 11.40
CA ARG A 96 0.11 19.57 12.23
C ARG A 96 1.53 19.64 11.69
N LEU A 97 1.99 18.60 10.99
CA LEU A 97 3.26 18.59 10.25
C LEU A 97 3.21 19.37 8.93
N GLY A 98 2.03 19.87 8.54
CA GLY A 98 1.85 20.70 7.35
C GLY A 98 1.23 19.99 6.15
N ALA A 99 0.72 18.75 6.31
CA ALA A 99 -0.04 18.11 5.24
C ALA A 99 -1.36 18.87 4.96
N GLU A 100 -1.65 19.07 3.68
CA GLU A 100 -2.88 19.68 3.17
C GLU A 100 -3.81 18.64 2.53
N THR A 101 -3.26 17.50 2.12
CA THR A 101 -3.93 16.48 1.32
C THR A 101 -3.56 15.08 1.81
N LEU A 102 -4.54 14.20 1.89
CA LEU A 102 -4.35 12.76 2.01
C LEU A 102 -4.31 12.14 0.61
N VAL A 103 -3.28 11.33 0.37
CA VAL A 103 -3.16 10.48 -0.82
C VAL A 103 -3.39 9.02 -0.44
N THR A 104 -4.25 8.32 -1.18
CA THR A 104 -4.49 6.88 -1.00
C THR A 104 -4.39 6.11 -2.31
N GLY A 105 -4.18 4.79 -2.21
CA GLY A 105 -4.03 3.88 -3.35
C GLY A 105 -5.33 3.20 -3.81
N ASP A 106 -6.49 3.69 -3.40
CA ASP A 106 -7.79 3.09 -3.73
C ASP A 106 -8.11 3.19 -5.23
N ILE A 107 -8.68 2.12 -5.79
CA ILE A 107 -8.95 1.99 -7.23
C ILE A 107 -10.42 2.27 -7.57
N ASP A 108 -11.35 1.43 -7.11
CA ASP A 108 -12.76 1.54 -7.55
C ASP A 108 -13.82 1.16 -6.50
N LEU A 109 -13.40 0.78 -5.29
CA LEU A 109 -14.32 0.47 -4.18
C LEU A 109 -14.94 1.75 -3.60
N ILE A 110 -16.22 1.99 -3.93
CA ILE A 110 -16.94 3.22 -3.55
C ILE A 110 -17.03 3.41 -2.03
N GLN A 111 -17.16 2.32 -1.26
CA GLN A 111 -17.21 2.38 0.19
C GLN A 111 -15.90 2.93 0.77
N HIS A 112 -14.75 2.54 0.19
CA HIS A 112 -13.44 3.03 0.61
C HIS A 112 -13.29 4.52 0.29
N ALA A 113 -13.68 4.95 -0.92
CA ALA A 113 -13.65 6.37 -1.29
C ALA A 113 -14.52 7.24 -0.37
N GLN A 114 -15.73 6.79 -0.02
CA GLN A 114 -16.61 7.49 0.90
C GLN A 114 -16.03 7.56 2.32
N TRP A 115 -15.44 6.47 2.78
CA TRP A 115 -14.79 6.43 4.08
C TRP A 115 -13.57 7.37 4.13
N ASN A 116 -12.69 7.32 3.12
CA ASN A 116 -11.56 8.24 2.99
C ASN A 116 -12.00 9.70 2.96
N GLN A 117 -13.08 10.02 2.25
CA GLN A 117 -13.62 11.38 2.22
C GLN A 117 -14.12 11.82 3.60
N SER A 118 -14.84 10.94 4.32
CA SER A 118 -15.26 11.22 5.70
C SER A 118 -14.07 11.50 6.62
N MET A 119 -12.99 10.72 6.49
CA MET A 119 -11.75 10.93 7.25
C MET A 119 -11.09 12.26 6.91
N CYS A 120 -11.08 12.65 5.63
CA CYS A 120 -10.57 13.94 5.16
C CYS A 120 -11.41 15.11 5.69
N ASP A 121 -12.74 15.00 5.68
CA ASP A 121 -13.65 16.03 6.19
C ASP A 121 -13.42 16.27 7.70
N GLN A 122 -13.27 15.18 8.46
CA GLN A 122 -13.03 15.23 9.91
C GLN A 122 -11.61 15.73 10.28
N SER A 123 -10.62 15.45 9.43
CA SER A 123 -9.23 15.91 9.62
C SER A 123 -8.96 17.25 8.94
N GLN A 124 -9.91 17.77 8.16
CA GLN A 124 -9.79 18.95 7.32
C GLN A 124 -8.59 18.87 6.35
N LEU A 125 -8.41 17.72 5.72
CA LEU A 125 -7.48 17.49 4.61
C LEU A 125 -8.27 17.41 3.30
N ASN A 126 -7.63 17.67 2.17
CA ASN A 126 -8.18 17.27 0.86
C ASN A 126 -7.95 15.76 0.63
N LEU A 127 -8.72 15.16 -0.26
CA LEU A 127 -8.50 13.79 -0.72
C LEU A 127 -8.01 13.78 -2.18
N VAL A 128 -6.96 13.01 -2.45
CA VAL A 128 -6.49 12.67 -3.80
C VAL A 128 -6.29 11.16 -3.89
N MET A 129 -6.86 10.54 -4.92
CA MET A 129 -6.74 9.09 -5.17
C MET A 129 -6.21 8.89 -6.58
N PRO A 130 -4.88 8.79 -6.79
CA PRO A 130 -4.28 8.80 -8.12
C PRO A 130 -4.69 7.65 -9.03
N LEU A 131 -5.11 6.53 -8.43
CA LEU A 131 -5.52 5.32 -9.15
C LEU A 131 -7.03 5.23 -9.36
N TRP A 132 -7.79 6.20 -8.84
CA TRP A 132 -9.24 6.12 -8.82
C TRP A 132 -9.85 6.00 -10.22
N GLN A 133 -10.66 4.95 -10.42
CA GLN A 133 -11.36 4.62 -11.66
C GLN A 133 -10.44 4.38 -12.87
N LYS A 134 -9.12 4.21 -12.66
CA LYS A 134 -8.24 3.69 -13.71
C LYS A 134 -8.51 2.19 -13.93
N PRO A 135 -8.43 1.68 -15.17
CA PRO A 135 -8.51 0.24 -15.40
C PRO A 135 -7.43 -0.52 -14.63
N ARG A 136 -7.82 -1.58 -13.90
CA ARG A 136 -6.90 -2.38 -13.07
C ARG A 136 -5.72 -2.95 -13.86
N LEU A 137 -5.95 -3.37 -15.11
CA LEU A 137 -4.89 -3.86 -15.99
C LEU A 137 -3.87 -2.76 -16.35
N ASP A 138 -4.34 -1.53 -16.56
CA ASP A 138 -3.46 -0.39 -16.86
C ASP A 138 -2.62 -0.02 -15.63
N ILE A 139 -3.20 -0.07 -14.43
CA ILE A 139 -2.49 0.17 -13.16
C ILE A 139 -1.34 -0.83 -12.99
N VAL A 140 -1.60 -2.13 -13.12
CA VAL A 140 -0.54 -3.14 -12.93
C VAL A 140 0.51 -3.09 -14.04
N SER A 141 0.11 -2.78 -15.27
CA SER A 141 1.03 -2.65 -16.39
C SER A 141 1.95 -1.45 -16.19
N GLU A 142 1.39 -0.30 -15.83
CA GLU A 142 2.12 0.93 -15.48
C GLU A 142 3.12 0.68 -14.33
N PHE A 143 2.68 -0.03 -13.27
CA PHE A 143 3.55 -0.41 -12.16
C PHE A 143 4.78 -1.20 -12.63
N ILE A 144 4.60 -2.19 -13.49
CA ILE A 144 5.70 -3.02 -14.01
C ILE A 144 6.59 -2.22 -14.96
N GLU A 145 5.99 -1.43 -15.87
CA GLU A 145 6.71 -0.61 -16.86
C GLU A 145 7.60 0.46 -16.22
N LEU A 146 7.15 1.03 -15.09
CA LEU A 146 7.93 1.99 -14.29
C LEU A 146 9.08 1.33 -13.51
N GLY A 147 9.22 0.01 -13.56
CA GLY A 147 10.30 -0.74 -12.92
C GLY A 147 10.07 -1.02 -11.44
N PHE A 148 8.83 -0.95 -10.95
CA PHE A 148 8.54 -1.43 -9.61
C PHE A 148 8.60 -2.96 -9.54
N VAL A 149 9.12 -3.45 -8.42
CA VAL A 149 9.23 -4.87 -8.13
C VAL A 149 8.51 -5.14 -6.82
N SER A 150 7.47 -5.97 -6.87
CA SER A 150 6.77 -6.43 -5.69
C SER A 150 6.59 -7.94 -5.70
N ILE A 151 6.62 -8.54 -4.51
CA ILE A 151 6.42 -9.98 -4.33
C ILE A 151 5.08 -10.25 -3.68
N ILE A 152 4.43 -11.35 -4.06
CA ILE A 152 3.19 -11.82 -3.45
C ILE A 152 3.50 -12.35 -2.04
N VAL A 153 2.82 -11.84 -1.02
CA VAL A 153 3.07 -12.18 0.38
C VAL A 153 1.86 -12.75 1.09
N THR A 154 0.67 -12.48 0.58
CA THR A 154 -0.58 -13.03 1.10
C THR A 154 -1.40 -13.49 -0.08
N ILE A 155 -2.07 -14.63 0.06
CA ILE A 155 -3.00 -15.15 -0.93
C ILE A 155 -4.26 -15.68 -0.26
N ASN A 156 -5.38 -15.65 -0.99
CA ASN A 156 -6.64 -16.28 -0.61
C ASN A 156 -6.88 -17.53 -1.46
N LEU A 157 -6.80 -18.69 -0.82
CA LEU A 157 -6.90 -20.01 -1.45
C LEU A 157 -8.31 -20.29 -2.02
N ASN A 158 -9.34 -19.58 -1.56
CA ASN A 158 -10.70 -19.72 -2.07
C ASN A 158 -10.98 -18.88 -3.32
N LEU A 159 -10.07 -17.96 -3.67
CA LEU A 159 -10.21 -17.07 -4.83
C LEU A 159 -9.30 -17.49 -5.98
N GLY A 160 -8.94 -18.77 -6.04
CA GLY A 160 -8.17 -19.34 -7.14
C GLY A 160 -6.66 -19.18 -7.02
N MET A 161 -6.15 -18.44 -6.02
CA MET A 161 -4.72 -18.39 -5.71
C MET A 161 -4.21 -19.73 -5.19
N ARG A 162 -2.91 -19.98 -5.35
CA ARG A 162 -2.23 -21.21 -4.99
C ARG A 162 -0.99 -20.91 -4.17
N VAL A 163 -0.57 -21.84 -3.31
CA VAL A 163 0.58 -21.64 -2.42
C VAL A 163 1.86 -21.32 -3.20
N GLU A 164 2.01 -21.84 -4.41
CA GLU A 164 3.15 -21.59 -5.31
C GLU A 164 3.21 -20.15 -5.86
N ASP A 165 2.12 -19.40 -5.73
CA ASP A 165 2.07 -17.97 -6.08
C ASP A 165 2.81 -17.12 -5.02
N LEU A 166 2.96 -17.61 -3.78
CA LEU A 166 3.68 -16.89 -2.72
C LEU A 166 5.16 -16.72 -3.07
N GLY A 167 5.64 -15.48 -2.93
CA GLY A 167 7.01 -15.08 -3.22
C GLY A 167 7.30 -14.93 -4.72
N GLN A 168 6.32 -15.11 -5.60
CA GLN A 168 6.43 -14.72 -7.01
C GLN A 168 6.54 -13.20 -7.10
N THR A 169 7.34 -12.73 -8.07
CA THR A 169 7.37 -11.31 -8.43
C THR A 169 6.24 -11.03 -9.41
N LEU A 170 5.58 -9.88 -9.26
CA LEU A 170 4.54 -9.46 -10.19
C LEU A 170 5.15 -9.04 -11.54
N THR A 171 5.20 -9.96 -12.49
CA THR A 171 5.66 -9.71 -13.87
C THR A 171 4.49 -9.67 -14.85
N VAL A 172 4.73 -9.22 -16.09
CA VAL A 172 3.71 -9.22 -17.15
C VAL A 172 3.18 -10.63 -17.42
N GLU A 173 4.06 -11.63 -17.39
CA GLU A 173 3.72 -13.04 -17.59
C GLU A 173 2.85 -13.55 -16.45
N PHE A 174 3.21 -13.25 -15.20
CA PHE A 174 2.44 -13.68 -14.05
C PHE A 174 1.07 -13.01 -14.00
N VAL A 175 0.97 -11.72 -14.34
CA VAL A 175 -0.31 -11.00 -14.48
C VAL A 175 -1.22 -11.66 -15.52
N LYS A 176 -0.66 -12.08 -16.67
CA LYS A 176 -1.44 -12.82 -17.68
C LYS A 176 -1.97 -14.15 -17.13
N GLU A 177 -1.13 -14.88 -16.41
CA GLU A 177 -1.56 -16.14 -15.76
C GLU A 177 -2.70 -15.91 -14.76
N LEU A 178 -2.64 -14.86 -13.93
CA LEU A 178 -3.70 -14.52 -13.00
C LEU A 178 -5.03 -14.26 -13.74
N ILE A 179 -4.99 -13.49 -14.82
CA ILE A 179 -6.18 -13.19 -15.63
C ILE A 179 -6.75 -14.46 -16.27
N GLU A 180 -5.90 -15.35 -16.80
CA GLU A 180 -6.33 -16.65 -17.36
C GLU A 180 -6.99 -17.55 -16.30
N ARG A 181 -6.57 -17.42 -15.04
CA ARG A 181 -7.17 -18.09 -13.87
C ARG A 181 -8.43 -17.38 -13.35
N GLY A 182 -8.84 -16.27 -13.96
CA GLY A 182 -10.00 -15.48 -13.53
C GLY A 182 -9.77 -14.66 -12.27
N ILE A 183 -8.51 -14.40 -11.92
CA ILE A 183 -8.08 -13.63 -10.74
C ILE A 183 -7.89 -12.17 -11.14
N ASP A 184 -8.30 -11.23 -10.29
CA ASP A 184 -8.05 -9.82 -10.52
C ASP A 184 -6.53 -9.53 -10.55
N PRO A 185 -5.99 -8.93 -11.63
CA PRO A 185 -4.58 -8.56 -11.70
C PRO A 185 -4.11 -7.55 -10.64
N CYS A 186 -5.03 -6.81 -10.01
CA CYS A 186 -4.71 -5.94 -8.88
C CYS A 186 -4.91 -6.57 -7.50
N GLY A 187 -5.61 -7.71 -7.41
CA GLY A 187 -5.96 -8.35 -6.14
C GLY A 187 -6.98 -7.55 -5.30
N GLU A 188 -7.78 -6.67 -5.92
CA GLU A 188 -8.67 -5.72 -5.21
C GLU A 188 -9.84 -6.43 -4.52
N ALA A 189 -10.20 -7.66 -4.94
CA ALA A 189 -11.21 -8.47 -4.25
C ALA A 189 -10.62 -9.28 -3.08
N GLY A 190 -9.34 -9.05 -2.74
CA GLY A 190 -8.65 -9.72 -1.64
C GLY A 190 -8.02 -11.06 -2.04
N GLU A 191 -7.78 -11.28 -3.33
CA GLU A 191 -7.12 -12.49 -3.83
C GLU A 191 -5.69 -12.56 -3.35
N PHE A 192 -4.95 -11.45 -3.37
CA PHE A 192 -3.57 -11.42 -2.91
C PHE A 192 -3.14 -10.03 -2.45
N HIS A 193 -2.05 -10.01 -1.68
CA HIS A 193 -1.34 -8.78 -1.32
C HIS A 193 0.13 -8.89 -1.67
N THR A 194 0.72 -7.76 -2.03
CA THR A 194 2.14 -7.65 -2.37
C THR A 194 2.93 -6.86 -1.33
N THR A 195 4.24 -7.08 -1.30
CA THR A 195 5.21 -6.20 -0.63
C THR A 195 6.14 -5.62 -1.68
N LEU A 196 6.29 -4.30 -1.71
CA LEU A 196 7.26 -3.63 -2.58
C LEU A 196 8.69 -3.90 -2.09
N ILE A 197 9.55 -4.33 -3.01
CA ILE A 197 10.95 -4.63 -2.71
C ILE A 197 11.94 -3.81 -3.55
N ASP A 198 11.53 -3.22 -4.66
CA ASP A 198 12.35 -2.30 -5.45
C ASP A 198 11.47 -1.40 -6.31
N GLY A 199 11.98 -0.28 -6.79
CA GLY A 199 11.27 0.60 -7.70
C GLY A 199 11.72 2.06 -7.62
N PRO A 200 11.18 2.93 -8.48
CA PRO A 200 11.65 4.30 -8.67
C PRO A 200 11.49 5.22 -7.45
N ILE A 201 10.72 4.81 -6.43
CA ILE A 201 10.58 5.55 -5.17
C ILE A 201 11.62 5.14 -4.12
N PHE A 202 12.35 4.04 -4.31
CA PHE A 202 13.39 3.59 -3.39
C PHE A 202 14.76 4.08 -3.84
N LYS A 203 15.63 4.43 -2.88
CA LYS A 203 17.05 4.74 -3.14
C LYS A 203 17.87 3.50 -3.50
N ALA A 204 17.45 2.32 -3.03
CA ALA A 204 18.08 1.04 -3.28
C ALA A 204 17.06 -0.10 -3.07
N PRO A 205 17.29 -1.31 -3.61
CA PRO A 205 16.41 -2.46 -3.38
C PRO A 205 16.37 -2.88 -1.90
N LEU A 206 15.19 -3.27 -1.43
CA LEU A 206 14.97 -3.85 -0.11
C LEU A 206 15.37 -5.33 -0.12
N LEU A 207 16.33 -5.66 0.74
CA LEU A 207 16.92 -7.00 0.81
C LEU A 207 16.20 -7.86 1.85
N LEU A 208 15.49 -8.88 1.38
CA LEU A 208 14.67 -9.76 2.23
C LEU A 208 15.06 -11.24 2.08
N ASP A 209 14.86 -12.00 3.15
CA ASP A 209 14.80 -13.46 3.14
C ASP A 209 13.35 -13.94 3.25
N LYS A 210 13.05 -15.02 2.52
CA LYS A 210 11.75 -15.70 2.56
C LYS A 210 11.77 -16.73 3.69
N GLY A 211 10.84 -16.60 4.62
CA GLY A 211 10.66 -17.52 5.74
C GLY A 211 9.56 -18.54 5.49
N ASP A 212 8.94 -18.99 6.58
CA ASP A 212 7.87 -19.99 6.56
C ASP A 212 6.59 -19.48 5.90
N ILE A 213 5.83 -20.42 5.34
CA ILE A 213 4.45 -20.17 4.91
C ILE A 213 3.53 -20.46 6.10
N LEU A 214 2.79 -19.44 6.51
CA LEU A 214 1.81 -19.50 7.59
C LEU A 214 0.40 -19.59 7.01
N TYR A 215 -0.50 -20.28 7.71
CA TYR A 215 -1.89 -20.46 7.28
C TYR A 215 -2.84 -19.89 8.32
N HIS A 216 -3.87 -19.19 7.87
CA HIS A 216 -4.97 -18.74 8.71
C HIS A 216 -6.28 -18.76 7.91
N GLU A 217 -7.21 -19.63 8.32
CA GLU A 217 -8.47 -19.86 7.59
C GLU A 217 -8.21 -20.17 6.11
N ASN A 218 -8.69 -19.29 5.21
CA ASN A 218 -8.55 -19.44 3.76
C ASN A 218 -7.31 -18.71 3.20
N TYR A 219 -6.48 -18.14 4.07
CA TYR A 219 -5.31 -17.35 3.68
C TYR A 219 -4.01 -18.10 3.95
N ALA A 220 -3.04 -17.92 3.05
CA ALA A 220 -1.65 -18.30 3.27
C ALA A 220 -0.76 -17.06 3.16
N PHE A 221 0.28 -17.00 4.00
CA PHE A 221 1.15 -15.85 4.16
C PHE A 221 2.61 -16.30 4.05
N LEU A 222 3.41 -15.61 3.25
CA LEU A 222 4.85 -15.77 3.23
C LEU A 222 5.47 -14.84 4.27
N ALA A 223 6.10 -15.42 5.31
CA ALA A 223 6.88 -14.63 6.24
C ALA A 223 8.09 -14.03 5.52
N LEU A 224 8.34 -12.74 5.74
CA LEU A 224 9.52 -12.04 5.22
C LEU A 224 10.38 -11.60 6.40
N GLN A 225 11.70 -11.63 6.19
CA GLN A 225 12.69 -11.19 7.17
C GLN A 225 13.65 -10.21 6.52
N LEU A 226 13.94 -9.10 7.18
CA LEU A 226 14.93 -8.14 6.71
C LEU A 226 16.34 -8.74 6.78
N LYS A 227 17.13 -8.64 5.70
CA LYS A 227 18.51 -9.10 5.71
C LYS A 227 19.37 -8.23 6.63
N GLN A 228 20.23 -8.86 7.43
CA GLN A 228 21.10 -8.16 8.39
C GLN A 228 21.98 -7.08 7.75
N ASN A 229 22.40 -7.26 6.50
CA ASN A 229 23.27 -6.31 5.79
C ASN A 229 22.48 -5.18 5.07
N HIS A 230 21.17 -5.05 5.29
CA HIS A 230 20.36 -4.04 4.61
C HIS A 230 20.74 -2.60 4.99
N LEU A 231 21.24 -2.39 6.22
CA LEU A 231 21.58 -1.07 6.76
C LEU A 231 23.05 -0.65 6.55
N GLU A 232 23.85 -1.47 5.88
CA GLU A 232 25.30 -1.24 5.67
C GLU A 232 25.64 -0.73 4.26
N GLY A 233 24.64 -0.44 3.41
CA GLY A 233 24.81 -0.07 1.99
C GLY A 233 24.52 1.37 1.66
#